data_AF-A0A0F4GM58-F1
#
_entry.id   AF-A0A0F4GM58-F1
#
_cell.length_a   1.000
_cell.length_b   1.000
_cell.length_c   1.000
_cell.angle_alpha   90.00
_cell.angle_beta   90.00
_cell.angle_gamma   90.00
#
_symmetry.space_group_name_H-M   'P 1'
#
loop_
_entity.id
_entity.type
_entity.pdbx_description
1 polymer ?
#
loop_
_entity_poly.entity_id
_entity_poly.type
_entity_poly.pdbx_seq_one_letter_code
_entity_poly.pdbx_strand_id
1 'polypeptide(L)'
;MAYLLPSFKAVSVIFSFAAVGTGLQALIDPYGFSKSFGLPIVSSSAPQVKNGMPSSTTNFADSYIRLMGVRQLGTGVLLMIFNYQDKYIEAATVLAVIGVLVAGTDGLFLARAGDRRGGSFHAGPGFAIAALASAVLYHHRCGV
;
A
#
# COMPACT_ATOMS: atom_id res chain seq x y z
N MET A 1 -8.68 26.03 -5.75
CA MET A 1 -9.70 24.96 -5.60
C MET A 1 -10.19 24.26 -6.87
N ALA A 2 -10.43 24.94 -8.00
CA ALA A 2 -11.18 24.39 -9.15
C ALA A 2 -10.69 23.02 -9.66
N TYR A 3 -9.38 22.74 -9.57
CA TYR A 3 -8.80 21.45 -9.97
C TYR A 3 -8.25 20.62 -8.81
N LEU A 4 -7.77 21.26 -7.73
CA LEU A 4 -7.11 20.57 -6.62
C LEU A 4 -8.03 19.57 -5.91
N LEU A 5 -9.20 20.02 -5.46
CA LEU A 5 -10.13 19.16 -4.72
C LEU A 5 -10.72 18.07 -5.63
N PRO A 6 -11.22 18.35 -6.85
CA PRO A 6 -11.67 17.29 -7.76
C PRO A 6 -10.59 16.26 -8.10
N SER A 7 -9.35 16.69 -8.36
CA SER A 7 -8.23 15.76 -8.59
C SER A 7 -7.97 14.88 -7.38
N PHE A 8 -7.97 15.46 -6.17
CA PHE A 8 -7.82 14.67 -4.95
C PHE A 8 -8.96 13.68 -4.73
N LYS A 9 -10.21 14.07 -4.95
CA LYS A 9 -11.37 13.17 -4.86
C LYS A 9 -11.19 11.96 -5.78
N ALA A 10 -10.84 12.21 -7.05
CA ALA A 10 -10.62 11.15 -8.02
C ALA A 10 -9.49 10.20 -7.58
N VAL A 11 -8.35 10.75 -7.17
CA VAL A 11 -7.20 9.96 -6.69
C VAL A 11 -7.55 9.16 -5.44
N SER A 12 -8.25 9.76 -4.47
CA SER A 12 -8.69 9.10 -3.23
C SER A 12 -9.60 7.91 -3.52
N VAL A 13 -10.56 8.09 -4.44
CA VAL A 13 -11.47 7.01 -4.85
C VAL A 13 -10.70 5.88 -5.54
N ILE A 14 -9.90 6.21 -6.57
CA ILE A 14 -9.11 5.21 -7.31
C ILE A 14 -8.19 4.43 -6.36
N PHE A 15 -7.48 5.14 -5.48
CA PHE A 15 -6.59 4.52 -4.50
C PHE A 15 -7.35 3.61 -3.54
N SER A 16 -8.53 4.01 -3.07
CA SER A 16 -9.35 3.18 -2.16
C SER A 16 -9.75 1.85 -2.81
N PHE A 17 -10.17 1.85 -4.07
CA PHE A 17 -10.46 0.62 -4.83
C PHE A 17 -9.20 -0.21 -5.07
N ALA A 18 -8.10 0.42 -5.47
CA ALA A 18 -6.83 -0.28 -5.67
C ALA A 18 -6.33 -0.93 -4.38
N ALA A 19 -6.47 -0.26 -3.23
CA ALA A 19 -6.11 -0.79 -1.92
C ALA A 19 -6.98 -1.98 -1.51
N VAL A 20 -8.31 -1.91 -1.71
CA VAL A 20 -9.19 -3.05 -1.48
C VAL A 20 -8.81 -4.24 -2.39
N GLY A 21 -8.60 -3.99 -3.68
CA GLY A 21 -8.24 -5.02 -4.65
C GLY A 21 -6.90 -5.70 -4.32
N THR A 22 -5.86 -4.92 -4.07
CA THR A 22 -4.53 -5.45 -3.70
C THR A 22 -4.53 -6.13 -2.33
N GLY A 23 -5.31 -5.61 -1.37
CA GLY A 23 -5.52 -6.25 -0.07
C GLY A 23 -6.20 -7.61 -0.19
N LEU A 24 -7.26 -7.72 -1.01
CA LEU A 24 -7.92 -9.01 -1.29
C LEU A 24 -6.99 -9.98 -2.05
N GLN A 25 -6.22 -9.47 -3.01
CA GLN A 25 -5.23 -10.29 -3.72
C GLN A 25 -4.23 -10.91 -2.74
N ALA A 26 -3.71 -10.14 -1.76
CA ALA A 26 -2.81 -10.67 -0.74
C ALA A 26 -3.43 -11.77 0.15
N LEU A 27 -4.76 -11.83 0.27
CA LEU A 27 -5.46 -12.85 1.06
C LEU A 27 -5.76 -14.12 0.26
N ILE A 28 -6.07 -13.97 -1.03
CA ILE A 28 -6.48 -15.07 -1.92
C ILE A 28 -5.27 -15.67 -2.66
N ASP A 29 -4.35 -14.82 -3.10
CA ASP A 29 -3.12 -15.15 -3.82
C ASP A 29 -1.90 -14.39 -3.22
N PRO A 30 -1.40 -14.81 -2.05
CA PRO A 30 -0.23 -14.20 -1.41
C PRO A 30 1.02 -14.25 -2.30
N TYR A 31 1.17 -15.29 -3.13
CA TYR A 31 2.31 -15.42 -4.04
C TYR A 31 2.26 -14.38 -5.16
N GLY A 32 1.11 -14.23 -5.83
CA GLY A 32 0.92 -13.20 -6.85
C GLY A 32 1.07 -11.78 -6.30
N PHE A 33 0.58 -11.55 -5.07
CA PHE A 33 0.84 -10.29 -4.37
C PHE A 33 2.33 -10.06 -4.15
N SER A 34 3.05 -11.05 -3.59
CA SER A 34 4.49 -10.94 -3.29
C SER A 34 5.33 -10.63 -4.54
N LYS A 35 5.00 -11.26 -5.67
CA LYS A 35 5.64 -11.03 -6.96
C LYS A 35 5.37 -9.62 -7.48
N SER A 36 4.12 -9.15 -7.35
CA SER A 36 3.72 -7.81 -7.80
C SER A 36 4.35 -6.69 -6.98
N PHE A 37 4.69 -6.97 -5.72
CA PHE A 37 5.30 -6.03 -4.78
C PHE A 37 6.84 -6.15 -4.71
N GLY A 38 7.47 -6.94 -5.58
CA GLY A 38 8.93 -7.10 -5.59
C GLY A 38 9.48 -7.76 -4.32
N LEU A 39 8.63 -8.48 -3.58
CA LEU A 39 8.98 -9.26 -2.40
C LEU A 39 8.95 -10.75 -2.76
N PRO A 40 9.81 -11.26 -3.66
CA PRO A 40 9.74 -12.66 -4.04
C PRO A 40 9.91 -13.50 -2.78
N ILE A 41 8.85 -14.24 -2.41
CA ILE A 41 9.01 -15.37 -1.50
C ILE A 41 9.97 -16.28 -2.24
N VAL A 42 11.24 -16.30 -1.81
CA VAL A 42 12.18 -17.31 -2.28
C VAL A 42 11.60 -18.61 -1.77
N SER A 43 10.81 -19.29 -2.61
CA SER A 43 10.59 -20.71 -2.46
C SER A 43 11.99 -21.27 -2.53
N SER A 44 12.57 -21.60 -1.37
CA SER A 44 13.92 -22.11 -1.35
C SER A 44 13.85 -23.39 -2.16
N SER A 45 14.36 -23.36 -3.38
CA SER A 45 14.81 -24.55 -4.10
C SER A 45 16.07 -25.10 -3.43
N ALA A 46 16.11 -25.06 -2.09
CA ALA A 46 16.98 -25.87 -1.27
C ALA A 46 16.29 -27.25 -1.20
N PRO A 47 17.06 -28.34 -1.35
CA PRO A 47 16.50 -29.65 -1.58
C PRO A 47 15.55 -30.00 -0.44
N GLN A 48 14.34 -30.44 -0.78
CA GLN A 48 13.43 -31.09 0.14
C GLN A 48 14.19 -32.25 0.80
N VAL A 49 14.74 -32.03 1.98
CA VAL A 49 15.40 -33.12 2.71
C VAL A 49 14.92 -33.13 4.15
N LYS A 50 14.11 -34.17 4.36
CA LYS A 50 13.91 -34.97 5.57
C LYS A 50 13.11 -34.34 6.71
N ASN A 51 12.07 -35.11 7.06
CA ASN A 51 11.34 -35.13 8.31
C ASN A 51 10.18 -34.15 8.42
N GLY A 52 9.15 -34.31 7.56
CA GLY A 52 7.73 -34.17 7.92
C GLY A 52 7.26 -32.90 8.66
N MET A 53 8.08 -31.87 8.79
CA MET A 53 7.78 -30.61 9.43
C MET A 53 7.67 -29.57 8.32
N PRO A 54 6.53 -28.85 8.23
CA PRO A 54 6.42 -27.76 7.28
C PRO A 54 7.53 -26.74 7.60
N SER A 55 8.31 -26.34 6.59
CA SER A 55 9.34 -25.32 6.75
C SER A 55 8.70 -24.07 7.34
N SER A 56 9.01 -23.78 8.60
CA SER A 56 8.37 -22.71 9.37
C SER A 56 8.51 -21.35 8.68
N THR A 57 9.60 -21.13 7.95
CA THR A 57 9.92 -19.93 7.18
C THR A 57 8.90 -19.59 6.08
N THR A 58 8.38 -20.58 5.34
CA THR A 58 7.34 -20.36 4.32
C THR A 58 6.01 -19.95 4.93
N ASN A 59 5.67 -20.48 6.12
CA ASN A 59 4.45 -20.10 6.83
C ASN A 59 4.54 -18.69 7.43
N PHE A 60 5.72 -18.25 7.88
CA PHE A 60 5.91 -16.87 8.38
C PHE A 60 5.80 -15.82 7.28
N ALA A 61 6.41 -16.07 6.11
CA ALA A 61 6.31 -15.15 4.97
C ALA A 61 4.86 -15.03 4.46
N ASP A 62 4.15 -16.14 4.32
CA ASP A 62 2.74 -16.16 3.92
C ASP A 62 1.85 -15.41 4.93
N SER A 63 2.01 -15.70 6.23
CA SER A 63 1.26 -15.02 7.29
C SER A 63 1.53 -13.51 7.32
N TYR A 64 2.78 -13.10 7.09
CA TYR A 64 3.15 -11.69 7.03
C TYR A 64 2.55 -11.00 5.80
N ILE A 65 2.55 -11.64 4.63
CA ILE A 65 1.92 -11.10 3.42
C ILE A 65 0.41 -10.94 3.62
N ARG A 66 -0.26 -11.94 4.20
CA ARG A 66 -1.69 -11.83 4.52
C ARG A 66 -1.96 -10.69 5.50
N LEU A 67 -1.10 -10.49 6.50
CA LEU A 67 -1.21 -9.36 7.44
C LEU A 67 -1.07 -8.01 6.73
N MET A 68 -0.12 -7.88 5.79
CA MET A 68 0.01 -6.70 4.93
C MET A 68 -1.25 -6.51 4.06
N GLY A 69 -1.80 -7.61 3.55
CA GLY A 69 -3.07 -7.65 2.84
C GLY A 69 -4.24 -7.10 3.65
N VAL A 70 -4.41 -7.54 4.89
CA VAL A 70 -5.46 -7.03 5.79
C VAL A 70 -5.27 -5.54 6.07
N ARG A 71 -4.03 -5.07 6.26
CA ARG A 71 -3.75 -3.63 6.47
C ARG A 71 -4.13 -2.80 5.24
N GLN A 72 -3.77 -3.27 4.05
CA GLN A 72 -4.11 -2.61 2.79
C GLN A 72 -5.63 -2.60 2.55
N LEU A 73 -6.30 -3.73 2.82
CA LEU A 73 -7.75 -3.87 2.75
C LEU A 73 -8.46 -2.92 3.72
N GLY A 74 -8.04 -2.90 4.99
CA GLY A 74 -8.60 -2.02 6.01
C GLY A 74 -8.43 -0.54 5.66
N THR A 75 -7.26 -0.17 5.13
CA THR A 75 -7.00 1.19 4.63
C THR A 75 -7.92 1.54 3.47
N GLY A 76 -8.08 0.65 2.49
CA GLY A 76 -8.97 0.84 1.35
C GLY A 76 -10.43 1.01 1.77
N VAL A 77 -10.93 0.16 2.66
CA VAL A 77 -12.30 0.24 3.19
C VAL A 77 -12.52 1.53 3.98
N LEU A 78 -11.58 1.92 4.83
CA LEU A 78 -11.67 3.18 5.58
C LEU A 78 -11.77 4.39 4.63
N LEU A 79 -10.92 4.43 3.60
CA LEU A 79 -10.95 5.50 2.61
C LEU A 79 -12.23 5.48 1.78
N MET A 80 -12.76 4.30 1.43
CA MET A 80 -14.07 4.19 0.77
C MET A 80 -15.18 4.81 1.63
N ILE A 81 -15.20 4.51 2.93
CA ILE A 81 -16.18 5.09 3.87
C ILE A 81 -16.05 6.61 3.91
N PHE A 82 -14.83 7.14 4.00
CA PHE A 82 -14.62 8.59 3.99
C PHE A 82 -15.04 9.22 2.67
N ASN A 83 -14.69 8.63 1.53
CA ASN A 83 -15.14 9.10 0.21
C ASN A 83 -16.67 9.08 0.08
N TYR A 84 -17.33 8.02 0.57
CA TYR A 84 -18.79 7.90 0.56
C TYR A 84 -19.49 8.94 1.45
N GLN A 85 -18.86 9.32 2.57
CA GLN A 85 -19.38 10.33 3.50
C GLN A 85 -18.93 11.76 3.17
N ASP A 86 -18.30 11.98 2.01
CA ASP A 86 -17.68 13.25 1.60
C ASP A 86 -16.64 13.81 2.61
N LYS A 87 -16.03 12.94 3.41
CA LYS A 87 -14.99 13.24 4.42
C LYS A 87 -13.59 13.29 3.80
N TYR A 88 -13.40 14.19 2.85
CA TYR A 88 -12.15 14.28 2.08
C TYR A 88 -10.96 14.83 2.87
N ILE A 89 -11.20 15.57 3.95
CA ILE A 89 -10.11 16.09 4.79
C ILE A 89 -9.52 14.97 5.65
N GLU A 90 -10.37 14.09 6.17
CA GLU A 90 -9.98 12.88 6.89
C GLU A 90 -9.28 11.91 5.94
N ALA A 91 -9.81 11.70 4.73
CA ALA A 91 -9.15 10.91 3.69
C ALA A 91 -7.77 11.49 3.33
N ALA A 92 -7.66 12.82 3.17
CA ALA A 92 -6.38 13.48 2.89
C ALA A 92 -5.40 13.31 4.04
N THR A 93 -5.86 13.39 5.29
CA THR A 93 -5.03 13.17 6.47
C THR A 93 -4.43 11.76 6.47
N VAL A 94 -5.25 10.75 6.23
CA VAL A 94 -4.78 9.36 6.12
C VAL A 94 -3.77 9.22 4.98
N LEU A 95 -4.12 9.68 3.77
CA LEU A 95 -3.28 9.57 2.58
C LEU A 95 -1.94 10.30 2.68
N ALA A 96 -1.90 11.47 3.32
CA ALA A 96 -0.67 12.20 3.59
C ALA A 96 0.28 11.42 4.51
N VAL A 97 -0.25 10.74 5.53
CA VAL A 97 0.55 9.95 6.47
C VAL A 97 1.02 8.65 5.83
N ILE A 98 0.10 7.85 5.28
CA ILE A 98 0.46 6.52 4.76
C ILE A 98 1.29 6.62 3.47
N GLY A 99 1.06 7.62 2.64
CA GLY A 99 1.82 7.82 1.40
C GLY A 99 3.28 8.17 1.65
N VAL A 100 3.60 8.76 2.80
CA VAL A 100 5.00 8.98 3.23
C VAL A 100 5.53 7.77 3.99
N LEU A 101 4.81 7.34 5.03
CA LEU A 101 5.32 6.30 5.93
C LEU A 101 5.38 4.94 5.24
N VAL A 102 4.26 4.45 4.71
CA VAL A 102 4.17 3.08 4.17
C VAL A 102 4.94 3.00 2.85
N ALA A 103 4.61 3.85 1.87
CA ALA A 103 5.25 3.80 0.57
C ALA A 103 6.75 4.16 0.64
N GLY A 104 7.12 5.09 1.52
CA GLY A 104 8.51 5.45 1.76
C GLY A 104 9.30 4.31 2.42
N THR A 105 8.73 3.63 3.43
CA THR A 105 9.41 2.48 4.04
C THR A 105 9.52 1.32 3.07
N ASP A 106 8.47 1.00 2.32
CA ASP A 106 8.48 -0.08 1.33
C ASP A 106 9.54 0.19 0.25
N GLY A 107 9.57 1.42 -0.26
CA GLY A 107 10.57 1.83 -1.23
C GLY A 107 12.00 1.75 -0.72
N LEU A 108 12.23 2.16 0.53
CA LEU A 108 13.54 2.07 1.19
C LEU A 108 13.99 0.61 1.37
N PHE A 109 13.09 -0.27 1.81
CA PHE A 109 13.42 -1.68 2.01
C PHE A 109 13.71 -2.39 0.69
N LEU A 110 12.90 -2.15 -0.36
CA LEU A 110 13.15 -2.71 -1.70
C LEU A 110 14.48 -2.21 -2.28
N ALA A 111 14.76 -0.91 -2.16
CA ALA A 111 16.03 -0.34 -2.62
C ALA A 111 17.23 -0.93 -1.87
N ARG A 112 17.11 -1.19 -0.57
CA ARG A 112 18.13 -1.86 0.25
C ARG A 112 18.30 -3.34 -0.09
N ALA A 113 17.24 -4.01 -0.53
CA ALA A 113 17.27 -5.38 -1.01
C ALA A 113 17.86 -5.52 -2.43
N GLY A 114 18.24 -4.42 -3.07
CA GLY A 114 18.83 -4.39 -4.41
C GLY A 114 17.85 -4.09 -5.54
N ASP A 115 16.53 -4.10 -5.26
CA ASP A 115 15.50 -3.71 -6.22
C ASP A 115 15.20 -2.21 -6.15
N ARG A 116 16.16 -1.40 -6.65
CA ARG A 116 16.01 0.06 -6.70
C ARG A 116 14.82 0.50 -7.55
N ARG A 117 14.53 -0.22 -8.64
CA ARG A 117 13.45 0.13 -9.55
C ARG A 117 12.09 -0.16 -8.93
N GLY A 118 11.92 -1.32 -8.29
CA GLY A 118 10.75 -1.63 -7.48
C GLY A 118 10.60 -0.65 -6.32
N GLY A 119 11.71 -0.28 -5.66
CA GLY A 119 11.69 0.70 -4.59
C GLY A 119 11.15 2.07 -5.02
N SER A 120 11.62 2.60 -6.16
CA SER A 120 11.08 3.84 -6.73
C SER A 120 9.63 3.70 -7.20
N PHE A 121 9.25 2.56 -7.76
CA PHE A 121 7.87 2.30 -8.21
C PHE A 121 6.87 2.23 -7.05
N HIS A 122 7.30 1.74 -5.88
CA HIS A 122 6.47 1.73 -4.67
C HIS A 122 6.39 3.10 -4.00
N ALA A 123 7.54 3.76 -3.79
CA ALA A 123 7.56 5.05 -3.11
C ALA A 123 6.95 6.18 -3.93
N GLY A 124 7.19 6.22 -5.24
CA GLY A 124 6.83 7.33 -6.11
C GLY A 124 5.33 7.68 -6.11
N PRO A 125 4.43 6.74 -6.43
CA PRO A 125 2.99 6.97 -6.38
C PRO A 125 2.51 7.38 -4.99
N GLY A 126 3.04 6.75 -3.92
CA GLY A 126 2.69 7.10 -2.55
C GLY A 126 3.07 8.54 -2.19
N PHE A 127 4.27 8.99 -2.55
CA PHE A 127 4.70 10.38 -2.36
C PHE A 127 3.89 11.37 -3.17
N ALA A 128 3.52 11.03 -4.41
CA ALA A 128 2.67 11.90 -5.24
C ALA A 128 1.27 12.06 -4.63
N ILE A 129 0.68 10.97 -4.13
CA ILE A 129 -0.61 11.00 -3.43
C ILE A 129 -0.50 11.80 -2.13
N ALA A 130 0.58 11.60 -1.36
CA ALA A 130 0.80 12.34 -0.12
C ALA A 130 0.97 13.85 -0.38
N ALA A 131 1.72 14.23 -1.42
CA ALA A 131 1.89 15.62 -1.79
C ALA A 131 0.55 16.27 -2.17
N LEU A 132 -0.27 15.58 -2.96
CA LEU A 132 -1.62 16.05 -3.33
C LEU A 132 -2.52 16.19 -2.09
N ALA A 133 -2.49 15.21 -1.19
CA ALA A 133 -3.25 15.22 0.06
C ALA A 133 -2.81 16.36 0.99
N SER A 134 -1.49 16.56 1.16
CA SER A 134 -0.93 17.67 1.94
C SER A 134 -1.30 19.02 1.34
N ALA A 135 -1.33 19.17 0.01
CA ALA A 135 -1.77 20.39 -0.63
C ALA A 135 -3.26 20.69 -0.33
N VAL A 136 -4.13 19.67 -0.33
CA VAL A 136 -5.53 19.82 0.08
C VAL A 136 -5.64 20.25 1.53
N LEU A 137 -4.90 19.61 2.45
CA LEU A 137 -4.91 19.95 3.87
C LEU A 137 -4.41 21.37 4.13
N TYR A 138 -3.32 21.76 3.48
CA TYR A 138 -2.77 23.11 3.58
C TYR A 138 -3.80 24.15 3.13
N HIS A 139 -4.41 23.95 1.96
CA HIS A 139 -5.40 24.87 1.41
C HIS A 139 -6.67 24.94 2.29
N HIS A 140 -7.13 23.80 2.81
CA HIS A 140 -8.28 23.75 3.73
C HIS A 140 -8.00 24.53 5.02
N ARG A 141 -6.80 24.41 5.59
CA ARG A 141 -6.39 25.13 6.80
C ARG A 141 -6.24 26.63 6.57
N CYS A 142 -5.75 27.03 5.40
CA CYS A 142 -5.50 28.44 5.09
C CYS A 142 -6.74 29.21 4.62
N GLY A 143 -7.90 28.55 4.44
CA GLY A 143 -9.17 29.23 4.11
C GLY A 143 -9.21 29.93 2.75
N VAL A 144 -8.27 29.60 1.86
CA VAL A 144 -8.28 30.04 0.45
C VAL A 144 -9.19 29.13 -0.35
#